data_AF-A0A537QIR9-F1
#
_entry.id   AF-A0A537QIR9-F1
#
_cell.length_a   1.000
_cell.length_b   1.000
_cell.length_c   1.000
_cell.angle_alpha   90.00
_cell.angle_beta   90.00
_cell.angle_gamma   90.00
#
_symmetry.space_group_name_H-M   'P 1'
#
loop_
_entity.id
_entity.type
_entity.pdbx_description
1 polymer ?
#
loop_
_entity_poly.entity_id
_entity_poly.type
_entity_poly.pdbx_seq_one_letter_code
_entity_poly.pdbx_strand_id
1 'polypeptide(L)'
;PNVEANIASLRQKLQIAPAQEAQFSAVANVMRENARAGASAPHQPTANATAVDDLRAEIQYDEVELAGLKRLLPALEALYSTLSPAQRKTADMVFRQGPGG
;
A
#
# COMPACT_ATOMS: atom_id res chain seq x y z
N PRO A 1 3.75 -7.86 -8.03
CA PRO A 1 2.43 -7.31 -8.47
C PRO A 1 2.61 -5.94 -9.14
N ASN A 2 1.87 -5.66 -10.22
CA ASN A 2 1.91 -4.35 -10.87
C ASN A 2 1.07 -3.34 -10.06
N VAL A 3 1.70 -2.29 -9.54
CA VAL A 3 1.03 -1.28 -8.71
C VAL A 3 -0.18 -0.64 -9.41
N GLU A 4 -0.13 -0.44 -10.72
CA GLU A 4 -1.26 0.12 -11.47
C GLU A 4 -2.45 -0.84 -11.54
N ALA A 5 -2.20 -2.15 -11.62
CA ALA A 5 -3.26 -3.16 -11.58
C ALA A 5 -3.94 -3.18 -10.20
N ASN A 6 -3.16 -3.04 -9.12
CA ASN A 6 -3.69 -2.97 -7.77
C ASN A 6 -4.54 -1.71 -7.56
N ILE A 7 -4.08 -0.55 -8.04
CA ILE A 7 -4.84 0.71 -8.01
C ILE A 7 -6.14 0.57 -8.80
N ALA A 8 -6.10 0.04 -10.02
CA ALA A 8 -7.28 -0.15 -10.84
C ALA A 8 -8.30 -1.10 -10.17
N SER A 9 -7.82 -2.22 -9.62
CA SER A 9 -8.66 -3.17 -8.88
C SER A 9 -9.31 -2.53 -7.66
N LEU A 10 -8.56 -1.76 -6.87
CA LEU A 10 -9.08 -1.04 -5.71
C LEU A 10 -10.16 -0.04 -6.11
N ARG A 11 -9.91 0.77 -7.15
CA ARG A 11 -10.90 1.73 -7.68
C ARG A 11 -12.20 1.05 -8.07
N GLN A 12 -12.09 -0.08 -8.76
CA GLN A 12 -13.24 -0.86 -9.22
C GLN A 12 -14.02 -1.47 -8.04
N LYS A 13 -13.33 -2.11 -7.10
CA LYS A 13 -13.96 -2.72 -5.90
C LYS A 13 -14.68 -1.69 -5.05
N LEU A 14 -14.08 -0.52 -4.86
CA LEU A 14 -14.67 0.57 -4.08
C LEU A 14 -15.71 1.38 -4.86
N GLN A 15 -15.89 1.14 -6.17
CA GLN A 15 -16.83 1.88 -7.02
C GLN A 15 -16.69 3.40 -6.82
N ILE A 16 -15.47 3.91 -6.95
CA ILE A 16 -15.16 5.32 -6.70
C ILE A 16 -16.02 6.24 -7.59
N ALA A 17 -16.76 7.14 -6.95
CA ALA A 17 -17.58 8.14 -7.61
C ALA A 17 -16.76 9.38 -8.02
N PRO A 18 -17.23 10.21 -8.97
CA PRO A 18 -16.50 11.42 -9.38
C PRO A 18 -16.13 12.36 -8.22
N ALA A 19 -17.01 12.47 -7.21
CA ALA A 19 -16.77 13.29 -6.02
C ALA A 19 -15.64 12.76 -5.11
N GLN A 20 -15.23 11.50 -5.27
CA GLN A 20 -14.21 10.81 -4.47
C GLN A 20 -12.87 10.69 -5.22
N GLU A 21 -12.81 11.08 -6.50
CA GLU A 21 -11.66 10.82 -7.38
C GLU A 21 -10.39 11.54 -6.90
N ALA A 22 -10.53 12.71 -6.30
CA ALA A 22 -9.41 13.46 -5.74
C ALA A 22 -8.76 12.70 -4.56
N GLN A 23 -9.57 12.23 -3.60
CA GLN A 23 -9.10 11.45 -2.46
C GLN A 23 -8.54 10.10 -2.92
N PHE A 24 -9.19 9.44 -3.89
CA PHE A 24 -8.69 8.19 -4.45
C PHE A 24 -7.33 8.37 -5.15
N SER A 25 -7.15 9.46 -5.90
CA SER A 25 -5.89 9.79 -6.57
C SER A 25 -4.74 9.98 -5.57
N ALA A 26 -5.02 10.56 -4.40
CA ALA A 26 -4.03 10.67 -3.32
C ALA A 26 -3.59 9.29 -2.82
N VAL A 27 -4.52 8.37 -2.57
CA VAL A 27 -4.22 6.97 -2.22
C VAL A 27 -3.39 6.29 -3.30
N ALA A 28 -3.79 6.43 -4.57
CA ALA A 28 -3.08 5.85 -5.71
C ALA A 28 -1.64 6.37 -5.84
N ASN A 29 -1.41 7.66 -5.60
CA ASN A 29 -0.07 8.25 -5.62
C ASN A 29 0.82 7.67 -4.51
N VAL A 30 0.29 7.52 -3.29
CA VAL A 30 1.03 6.89 -2.20
C VAL A 30 1.32 5.42 -2.51
N MET A 31 0.38 4.67 -3.10
CA MET A 31 0.65 3.29 -3.53
C MET A 31 1.81 3.20 -4.55
N ARG A 32 1.87 4.12 -5.52
CA ARG A 32 2.99 4.22 -6.47
C ARG A 32 4.31 4.55 -5.79
N GLU A 33 4.28 5.50 -4.85
CA GLU A 33 5.46 5.90 -4.10
C GLU A 33 5.98 4.75 -3.23
N ASN A 34 5.08 4.01 -2.58
CA ASN A 34 5.40 2.81 -1.81
C ASN A 34 6.00 1.72 -2.70
N ALA A 35 5.42 1.47 -3.88
CA ALA A 35 5.95 0.48 -4.82
C ALA A 35 7.37 0.84 -5.30
N ARG A 36 7.66 2.12 -5.54
CA ARG A 36 9.02 2.59 -5.89
C ARG A 36 9.99 2.41 -4.75
N ALA A 37 9.61 2.78 -3.51
CA ALA A 37 10.45 2.62 -2.33
C ALA A 37 10.72 1.14 -2.02
N GLY A 38 9.69 0.30 -2.12
CA GLY A 38 9.81 -1.14 -1.99
C GLY A 38 10.74 -1.74 -3.04
N ALA A 39 10.67 -1.33 -4.31
CA ALA A 39 11.58 -1.83 -5.34
C ALA A 39 13.07 -1.53 -5.08
N SER A 40 13.38 -0.48 -4.30
CA SER A 40 14.75 -0.14 -3.88
C SER A 40 15.21 -0.81 -2.58
N ALA A 41 14.30 -1.44 -1.83
CA ALA A 41 14.66 -2.12 -0.58
C ALA A 41 15.41 -3.43 -0.87
N PRO A 42 16.37 -3.81 -0.02
CA PRO A 42 17.11 -5.06 -0.16
C PRO A 42 16.18 -6.25 0.10
N HIS A 43 15.89 -7.05 -0.93
CA HIS A 43 14.98 -8.21 -0.82
C HIS A 43 15.69 -9.56 -0.79
N GLN A 44 16.99 -9.62 -1.06
CA GLN A 44 17.69 -10.88 -1.20
C GLN A 44 19.05 -10.89 -0.50
N PRO A 45 19.30 -11.89 0.36
CA PRO A 45 20.64 -12.26 0.80
C PRO A 45 21.57 -12.42 -0.38
N THR A 46 22.77 -11.84 -0.31
CA THR A 46 23.83 -12.21 -1.24
C THR A 46 24.28 -13.65 -0.95
N ALA A 47 24.85 -14.35 -1.94
CA ALA A 47 25.23 -15.77 -1.79
C ALA A 47 26.17 -16.08 -0.60
N ASN A 48 26.80 -15.07 -0.02
CA ASN A 48 27.73 -15.18 1.11
C ASN A 48 27.25 -14.39 2.35
N ALA A 49 25.97 -14.01 2.43
CA ALA A 49 25.43 -13.29 3.58
C ALA A 49 25.45 -14.17 4.84
N THR A 50 25.79 -13.57 5.98
CA THR A 50 25.64 -14.24 7.27
C THR A 50 24.20 -14.09 7.78
N ALA A 51 23.81 -14.92 8.75
CA ALA A 51 22.50 -14.76 9.42
C ALA A 51 22.30 -13.36 10.04
N VAL A 52 23.38 -12.66 10.41
CA VAL A 52 23.31 -11.28 10.92
C VAL A 52 23.03 -10.28 9.79
N ASP A 53 23.60 -10.50 8.61
CA ASP A 53 23.37 -9.65 7.45
C ASP A 53 21.94 -9.81 6.93
N ASP A 54 21.43 -11.05 6.92
CA ASP A 54 20.04 -11.34 6.57
C ASP A 54 19.06 -10.62 7.51
N LEU A 55 19.29 -10.70 8.82
CA LEU A 55 18.44 -10.00 9.79
C LEU A 55 18.50 -8.47 9.63
N ARG A 56 19.67 -7.91 9.27
CA ARG A 56 19.79 -6.47 8.97
C ARG A 56 19.01 -6.08 7.71
N ALA A 57 19.05 -6.90 6.67
CA ALA A 57 18.30 -6.65 5.44
C ALA A 57 16.79 -6.71 5.69
N GLU A 58 16.33 -7.69 6.47
CA GLU A 58 14.92 -7.81 6.86
C GLU A 58 14.46 -6.57 7.65
N ILE A 59 15.25 -6.11 8.62
CA ILE A 59 14.93 -4.87 9.38
C ILE A 59 14.79 -3.68 8.42
N GLN A 60 15.69 -3.53 7.44
CA GLN A 60 15.62 -2.43 6.48
C GLN A 60 14.38 -2.54 5.57
N TYR A 61 14.00 -3.76 5.19
CA TYR A 61 12.77 -4.00 4.44
C TYR A 61 11.53 -3.58 5.26
N ASP A 62 11.43 -4.05 6.50
CA ASP A 62 10.33 -3.73 7.41
C ASP A 62 10.23 -2.23 7.70
N GLU A 63 11.36 -1.53 7.81
CA GLU A 63 11.39 -0.07 7.95
C GLU A 63 10.77 0.64 6.74
N VAL A 64 11.07 0.17 5.51
CA VAL A 64 10.49 0.69 4.28
C VAL A 64 9.00 0.39 4.20
N GLU A 65 8.58 -0.83 4.58
CA GLU A 65 7.17 -1.21 4.63
C GLU A 65 6.40 -0.34 5.64
N LEU A 66 6.92 -0.21 6.86
CA LEU A 66 6.33 0.63 7.91
C LEU A 66 6.22 2.10 7.48
N ALA A 67 7.26 2.65 6.85
CA ALA A 67 7.23 4.01 6.30
C ALA A 67 6.16 4.14 5.19
N GLY A 68 5.97 3.09 4.39
CA GLY A 68 4.88 3.01 3.41
C GLY A 68 3.49 3.02 4.06
N LEU A 69 3.28 2.24 5.12
CA LEU A 69 2.02 2.21 5.87
C LEU A 69 1.70 3.57 6.50
N LYS A 70 2.70 4.22 7.10
CA LYS A 70 2.55 5.56 7.69
C LYS A 70 2.16 6.62 6.66
N ARG A 71 2.66 6.52 5.42
CA ARG A 71 2.24 7.40 4.31
C ARG A 71 0.83 7.09 3.82
N LEU A 72 0.46 5.80 3.78
CA LEU A 72 -0.84 5.36 3.27
C LEU A 72 -1.99 5.71 4.22
N LEU A 73 -1.77 5.62 5.53
CA LEU A 73 -2.80 5.84 6.55
C LEU A 73 -3.59 7.15 6.38
N PRO A 74 -2.98 8.35 6.34
CA PRO A 74 -3.75 9.59 6.21
C PRO A 74 -4.50 9.71 4.88
N ALA A 75 -3.92 9.18 3.79
CA ALA A 75 -4.60 9.16 2.49
C ALA A 75 -5.83 8.25 2.51
N LEU A 76 -5.72 7.09 3.15
CA LEU A 76 -6.83 6.15 3.33
C LEU A 76 -7.91 6.73 4.25
N GLU A 77 -7.55 7.37 5.37
CA GLU A 77 -8.50 8.04 6.28
C GLU A 77 -9.31 9.11 5.53
N ALA A 78 -8.64 9.95 4.73
CA ALA A 78 -9.28 10.96 3.91
C ALA A 78 -10.27 10.34 2.91
N LEU A 79 -9.87 9.30 2.18
CA LEU A 79 -10.78 8.59 1.27
C LEU A 79 -11.95 7.96 2.05
N TYR A 80 -11.67 7.20 3.11
CA TYR A 80 -12.65 6.46 3.90
C TYR A 80 -13.74 7.38 4.48
N SER A 81 -13.37 8.60 4.88
CA SER A 81 -14.32 9.60 5.35
C SER A 81 -15.41 9.95 4.32
N THR A 82 -15.07 9.91 3.02
CA THR A 82 -15.97 10.21 1.90
C THR A 82 -16.76 9.01 1.37
N LEU A 83 -16.44 7.80 1.84
CA LEU A 83 -17.08 6.56 1.39
C LEU A 83 -18.47 6.39 1.99
N SER A 84 -19.40 5.91 1.17
CA SER A 84 -20.71 5.44 1.63
C SER A 84 -20.58 4.22 2.55
N PRO A 85 -21.61 3.86 3.35
CA PRO A 85 -21.56 2.69 4.22
C PRO A 85 -21.21 1.38 3.50
N ALA A 86 -21.72 1.19 2.28
CA ALA A 86 -21.41 0.01 1.46
C ALA A 86 -19.94 -0.01 1.01
N GLN A 87 -19.42 1.14 0.56
CA GLN A 87 -18.02 1.27 0.14
C GLN A 87 -17.05 1.06 1.32
N ARG A 88 -17.39 1.56 2.52
CA ARG A 88 -16.62 1.33 3.75
C ARG A 88 -16.50 -0.15 4.07
N LYS A 89 -17.60 -0.90 4.05
CA LYS A 89 -17.59 -2.36 4.25
C LYS A 89 -16.67 -3.06 3.24
N THR A 90 -16.68 -2.63 1.97
CA THR A 90 -15.77 -3.17 0.96
C THR A 90 -14.32 -2.81 1.26
N ALA A 91 -14.03 -1.57 1.64
CA ALA A 91 -12.69 -1.15 2.05
C ALA A 91 -12.20 -1.98 3.24
N ASP A 92 -13.03 -2.18 4.27
CA ASP A 92 -12.70 -2.99 5.44
C ASP A 92 -12.33 -4.44 5.04
N MET A 93 -13.06 -5.02 4.07
CA MET A 93 -12.74 -6.36 3.57
C MET A 93 -11.43 -6.40 2.79
N VAL A 94 -11.18 -5.41 1.94
CA VAL A 94 -9.95 -5.33 1.13
C VAL A 94 -8.72 -5.20 2.02
N PHE A 95 -8.76 -4.31 3.02
CA PHE A 95 -7.60 -4.05 3.89
C PHE A 95 -7.44 -5.09 5.03
N ARG A 96 -8.44 -5.95 5.28
CA ARG A 96 -8.33 -7.03 6.29
C ARG A 96 -7.31 -8.11 5.94
N GLN A 97 -7.02 -8.31 4.65
CA GLN A 97 -5.97 -9.24 4.19
C GLN A 97 -4.57 -8.59 4.15
N GLY A 98 -4.47 -7.34 4.62
CA GLY A 98 -3.29 -6.50 4.49
C GLY A 98 -3.39 -5.56 3.27
N PRO A 99 -2.63 -4.45 3.25
CA PRO A 99 -2.65 -3.48 2.14
C PRO A 99 -2.05 -4.02 0.84
N GLY A 100 -1.47 -5.22 0.85
CA GLY A 100 -0.90 -5.89 -0.31
C GLY A 100 -1.92 -6.58 -1.23
N GLY A 101 -3.04 -7.08 -0.67
CA GLY A 101 -4.07 -7.84 -1.39
C GLY A 101 -3.57 -9.14 -2.00
#